data_AF-A0A1E5RC83-F1
#
_entry.id   AF-A0A1E5RC83-F1
#
_cell.length_a   1.000
_cell.length_b   1.000
_cell.length_c   1.000
_cell.angle_alpha   90.00
_cell.angle_beta   90.00
_cell.angle_gamma   90.00
#
_symmetry.space_group_name_H-M   'P 1'
#
loop_
_entity.id
_entity.type
_entity.pdbx_description
1 polymer ?
#
loop_
_entity_poly.entity_id
_entity_poly.type
_entity_poly.pdbx_seq_one_letter_code
_entity_poly.pdbx_strand_id
1 'polypeptide(L)'
;MNDDTIIDAVDYLENQEKLDYEAYKALPYKFDTCTFNVPEAKRQMIFSCMDCKVGICYSCSISCEHYNHEITEVGYKKNFACECGSLKHDQYTCSLFDKKHIDYDLDNLKGQNFNGEFCFCNNETPVDDDKMIQCTLGHSCNENWFHLSCLKLDNQGIVEDDFEEFICGDCVDLYKDVFDKIFEKYSEMAKLLLLQLITSQSGYESKPALLLKKTYSKFFQYILNAETQDQSPLLKTFLGKIAYHDLVSPYEFYEPPREEFQSRIKVDSTNYVADEDVYSKNETEIMRLAVEEKQLDVEKFNAFRDGLKSFLTGFAKSKDVVKKEDIELFFKNLKSQNLASTVNDDLGEFSNPESEQEELESD
;
A
#
# COMPACT_ATOMS: atom_id res chain seq x y z
N MET A 1 7.15 24.61 27.24
CA MET A 1 8.04 25.04 26.15
C MET A 1 9.07 23.92 26.01
N ASN A 2 9.20 23.42 24.79
CA ASN A 2 9.48 22.02 24.44
C ASN A 2 10.86 21.50 24.84
N ASP A 3 10.87 20.22 25.23
CA ASP A 3 12.02 19.33 25.35
C ASP A 3 12.82 19.27 24.03
N ASP A 4 14.08 19.72 24.09
CA ASP A 4 15.10 19.34 23.12
C ASP A 4 15.46 17.86 23.36
N THR A 5 14.71 16.94 22.74
CA THR A 5 14.95 15.49 22.84
C THR A 5 16.28 15.11 22.19
N ILE A 6 17.27 14.83 23.04
CA ILE A 6 18.46 14.05 22.71
C ILE A 6 17.98 12.62 22.39
N ILE A 7 18.23 12.12 21.18
CA ILE A 7 17.91 10.75 20.76
C ILE A 7 19.23 9.97 20.68
N ASP A 8 19.34 8.87 21.42
CA ASP A 8 20.49 7.97 21.34
C ASP A 8 20.58 7.31 19.95
N ALA A 9 21.77 6.96 19.47
CA ALA A 9 21.92 6.34 18.15
C ALA A 9 21.22 4.97 18.09
N VAL A 10 21.18 4.25 19.21
CA VAL A 10 20.40 3.01 19.36
C VAL A 10 18.91 3.30 19.29
N ASP A 11 18.42 4.30 20.04
CA ASP A 11 17.01 4.73 20.00
C ASP A 11 16.57 5.17 18.59
N TYR A 12 17.43 5.85 17.84
CA TYR A 12 17.15 6.25 16.46
C TYR A 12 17.00 5.04 15.53
N LEU A 13 17.91 4.07 15.64
CA LEU A 13 17.89 2.85 14.84
C LEU A 13 16.69 1.97 15.20
N GLU A 14 16.40 1.76 16.49
CA GLU A 14 15.23 1.02 16.95
C GLU A 14 13.93 1.70 16.51
N ASN A 15 13.86 3.03 16.57
CA ASN A 15 12.69 3.77 16.09
C ASN A 15 12.56 3.69 14.56
N GLN A 16 13.67 3.68 13.82
CA GLN A 16 13.65 3.51 12.37
C GLN A 16 13.22 2.09 11.97
N GLU A 17 13.71 1.05 12.65
CA GLU A 17 13.25 -0.32 12.44
C GLU A 17 11.77 -0.49 12.78
N LYS A 18 11.30 0.17 13.86
CA LYS A 18 9.89 0.19 14.20
C LYS A 18 9.04 0.84 13.10
N LEU A 19 9.47 1.98 12.56
CA LEU A 19 8.79 2.65 11.45
C LEU A 19 8.81 1.80 10.17
N ASP A 20 9.94 1.17 9.84
CA ASP A 20 10.05 0.26 8.70
C ASP A 20 9.12 -0.96 8.88
N TYR A 21 9.01 -1.47 10.10
CA TYR A 21 8.10 -2.58 10.42
C TYR A 21 6.63 -2.17 10.40
N GLU A 22 6.29 -0.94 10.84
CA GLU A 22 4.95 -0.37 10.71
C GLU A 22 4.57 -0.16 9.24
N ALA A 23 5.50 0.35 8.42
CA ALA A 23 5.31 0.49 6.97
C ALA A 23 5.13 -0.88 6.30
N TYR A 24 5.93 -1.88 6.67
CA TYR A 24 5.78 -3.26 6.23
C TYR A 24 4.42 -3.86 6.59
N LYS A 25 3.92 -3.58 7.80
CA LYS A 25 2.59 -4.02 8.22
C LYS A 25 1.47 -3.37 7.40
N ALA A 26 1.63 -2.11 7.04
CA ALA A 26 0.66 -1.39 6.22
C ALA A 26 0.68 -1.85 4.76
N LEU A 27 1.86 -2.15 4.21
CA LEU A 27 2.07 -2.57 2.82
C LEU A 27 2.86 -3.90 2.77
N PRO A 28 2.24 -5.03 3.15
CA PRO A 28 2.94 -6.31 3.29
C PRO A 28 3.25 -7.00 1.96
N TYR A 29 2.75 -6.47 0.85
CA TYR A 29 2.82 -7.09 -0.47
C TYR A 29 3.78 -6.35 -1.39
N LYS A 30 4.53 -7.11 -2.20
CA LYS A 30 5.32 -6.57 -3.30
C LYS A 30 4.42 -5.85 -4.30
N PHE A 31 4.89 -4.71 -4.77
CA PHE A 31 4.21 -3.85 -5.75
C PHE A 31 4.98 -3.74 -7.07
N ASP A 32 5.82 -4.72 -7.38
CA ASP A 32 6.70 -4.75 -8.56
C ASP A 32 6.05 -5.29 -9.84
N THR A 33 4.82 -5.80 -9.76
CA THR A 33 4.15 -6.51 -10.86
C THR A 33 2.74 -5.99 -11.09
N CYS A 34 2.45 -5.48 -12.29
CA CYS A 34 1.09 -5.12 -12.73
C CYS A 34 0.27 -6.37 -13.03
N THR A 35 -0.95 -6.45 -12.50
CA THR A 35 -1.82 -7.62 -12.65
C THR A 35 -2.47 -7.78 -14.02
N PHE A 36 -2.27 -6.84 -14.95
CA PHE A 36 -2.83 -6.92 -16.31
C PHE A 36 -2.47 -8.23 -17.02
N ASN A 37 -1.27 -8.77 -16.77
CA ASN A 37 -0.80 -10.02 -17.36
C ASN A 37 -0.55 -11.13 -16.30
N VAL A 38 -1.32 -11.12 -15.21
CA VAL A 38 -1.26 -12.15 -14.16
C VAL A 38 -2.52 -13.02 -14.24
N PRO A 39 -2.45 -14.24 -14.82
CA PRO A 39 -3.62 -15.09 -15.05
C PRO A 39 -4.40 -15.46 -13.79
N GLU A 40 -3.71 -15.54 -12.65
CA GLU A 40 -4.24 -15.89 -11.34
C GLU A 40 -5.05 -14.75 -10.71
N ALA A 41 -4.89 -13.50 -11.21
CA ALA A 41 -5.57 -12.31 -10.69
C ALA A 41 -7.05 -12.23 -11.13
N LYS A 42 -7.78 -13.34 -10.98
CA LYS A 42 -9.20 -13.48 -11.32
C LYS A 42 -10.14 -12.77 -10.34
N ARG A 43 -9.72 -12.56 -9.10
CA ARG A 43 -10.42 -11.72 -8.12
C ARG A 43 -9.38 -10.93 -7.34
N GLN A 44 -9.22 -9.65 -7.67
CA GLN A 44 -8.10 -8.84 -7.17
C GLN A 44 -8.57 -7.52 -6.59
N MET A 45 -7.77 -6.93 -5.70
CA MET A 45 -8.01 -5.59 -5.18
C MET A 45 -7.84 -4.53 -6.26
N ILE A 46 -8.87 -3.71 -6.45
CA ILE A 46 -8.90 -2.62 -7.45
C ILE A 46 -9.10 -1.28 -6.74
N PHE A 47 -8.39 -0.28 -7.25
CA PHE A 47 -8.55 1.12 -6.90
C PHE A 47 -9.06 1.87 -8.12
N SER A 48 -9.95 2.86 -7.94
CA SER A 48 -10.30 3.79 -9.01
C SER A 48 -9.43 5.02 -8.89
N CYS A 49 -8.65 5.33 -9.93
CA CYS A 49 -7.94 6.59 -10.03
C CYS A 49 -8.83 7.60 -10.76
N MET A 50 -9.32 8.58 -10.01
CA MET A 50 -10.26 9.57 -10.51
C MET A 50 -9.60 10.55 -11.48
N ASP A 51 -8.33 10.87 -11.28
CA ASP A 51 -7.61 11.77 -12.17
C ASP A 51 -7.37 11.13 -13.55
N CYS A 52 -7.02 9.84 -13.56
CA CYS A 52 -6.76 9.10 -14.79
C CYS A 52 -8.00 8.40 -15.37
N LYS A 53 -9.12 8.37 -14.62
CA LYS A 53 -10.38 7.70 -15.00
C LYS A 53 -10.23 6.20 -15.32
N VAL A 54 -9.37 5.52 -14.58
CA VAL A 54 -9.00 4.10 -14.77
C VAL A 54 -9.08 3.30 -13.46
N GLY A 55 -9.43 2.02 -13.56
CA GLY A 55 -9.30 1.05 -12.48
C GLY A 55 -7.90 0.43 -12.46
N ILE A 56 -7.17 0.59 -11.36
CA ILE A 56 -5.77 0.17 -11.23
C ILE A 56 -5.62 -0.90 -10.14
N CYS A 57 -4.68 -1.82 -10.32
CA CYS A 57 -4.34 -2.81 -9.31
C CYS A 57 -3.49 -2.21 -8.17
N TYR A 58 -3.40 -2.93 -7.06
CA TYR A 58 -2.55 -2.60 -5.91
C TYR A 58 -1.15 -2.12 -6.31
N SER A 59 -0.42 -2.89 -7.13
CA SER A 59 0.96 -2.54 -7.51
C SER A 59 1.05 -1.20 -8.27
N CYS A 60 0.10 -0.93 -9.18
CA CYS A 60 0.08 0.33 -9.93
C CYS A 60 -0.33 1.51 -9.05
N SER A 61 -1.14 1.31 -8.01
CA SER A 61 -1.48 2.38 -7.06
C SER A 61 -0.23 2.99 -6.40
N ILE A 62 0.83 2.18 -6.26
CA ILE A 62 2.09 2.56 -5.61
C ILE A 62 3.17 2.88 -6.67
N SER A 63 3.57 1.90 -7.49
CA SER A 63 4.73 2.00 -8.39
C SER A 63 4.57 2.90 -9.60
N CYS A 64 3.33 3.19 -9.98
CA CYS A 64 3.03 4.17 -11.04
C CYS A 64 2.68 5.53 -10.44
N GLU A 65 2.94 5.74 -9.15
CA GLU A 65 2.75 7.00 -8.42
C GLU A 65 1.31 7.52 -8.39
N HIS A 66 0.32 6.63 -8.62
CA HIS A 66 -1.09 6.99 -8.50
C HIS A 66 -1.51 7.36 -7.07
N TYR A 67 -0.69 7.06 -6.05
CA TYR A 67 -0.90 7.56 -4.68
C TYR A 67 -0.88 9.09 -4.58
N ASN A 68 -0.32 9.79 -5.58
CA ASN A 68 -0.37 11.25 -5.70
C ASN A 68 -1.66 11.77 -6.37
N HIS A 69 -2.51 10.87 -6.85
CA HIS A 69 -3.80 11.20 -7.48
C HIS A 69 -4.94 11.01 -6.50
N GLU A 70 -6.11 11.54 -6.84
CA GLU A 70 -7.36 11.18 -6.17
C GLU A 70 -7.70 9.71 -6.50
N ILE A 71 -7.54 8.83 -5.51
CA ILE A 71 -7.85 7.41 -5.61
C ILE A 71 -8.89 6.99 -4.57
N THR A 72 -9.72 6.01 -4.92
CA THR A 72 -10.62 5.35 -3.97
C THR A 72 -10.46 3.84 -4.06
N GLU A 73 -10.51 3.16 -2.92
CA GLU A 73 -10.50 1.70 -2.86
C GLU A 73 -11.86 1.17 -3.29
N VAL A 74 -11.91 0.44 -4.41
CA VAL A 74 -13.14 -0.15 -4.93
C VAL A 74 -13.41 -1.51 -4.29
N GLY A 75 -12.37 -2.19 -3.79
CA GLY A 75 -12.45 -3.53 -3.23
C GLY A 75 -12.05 -4.62 -4.23
N TYR A 76 -12.33 -5.87 -3.86
CA TYR A 76 -12.01 -7.02 -4.72
C TYR A 76 -13.00 -7.12 -5.89
N LYS A 77 -12.49 -7.21 -7.12
CA LYS A 77 -13.31 -7.31 -8.34
C LYS A 77 -12.97 -8.58 -9.12
N LYS A 78 -14.01 -9.29 -9.56
CA LYS A 78 -13.85 -10.48 -10.42
C LYS A 78 -13.55 -10.07 -11.86
N ASN A 79 -12.60 -10.76 -12.49
CA ASN A 79 -12.20 -10.61 -13.89
C ASN A 79 -11.91 -9.17 -14.32
N PHE A 80 -11.52 -8.29 -13.40
CA PHE A 80 -11.18 -6.92 -13.71
C PHE A 80 -9.69 -6.82 -14.06
N ALA A 81 -9.37 -6.35 -15.26
CA ALA A 81 -8.00 -6.15 -15.70
C ALA A 81 -7.50 -4.75 -15.34
N CYS A 82 -6.27 -4.63 -14.83
CA CYS A 82 -5.68 -3.33 -14.52
C CYS A 82 -5.62 -2.44 -15.77
N GLU A 83 -6.17 -1.23 -15.67
CA GLU A 83 -6.28 -0.23 -16.75
C GLU A 83 -5.13 0.79 -16.73
N CYS A 84 -4.17 0.70 -15.80
CA CYS A 84 -3.03 1.62 -15.77
C CYS A 84 -2.26 1.60 -17.10
N GLY A 85 -2.05 2.76 -17.72
CA GLY A 85 -1.39 2.88 -19.03
C GLY A 85 -2.20 2.34 -20.20
N SER A 86 -3.52 2.13 -20.03
CA SER A 86 -4.40 1.60 -21.08
C SER A 86 -5.11 2.69 -21.91
N LEU A 87 -4.99 3.97 -21.58
CA LEU A 87 -5.58 5.03 -22.41
C LEU A 87 -4.51 5.62 -23.32
N LYS A 88 -4.77 5.60 -24.64
CA LYS A 88 -3.86 6.15 -25.67
C LYS A 88 -3.59 7.66 -25.52
N HIS A 89 -4.37 8.36 -24.69
CA HIS A 89 -4.28 9.79 -24.45
C HIS A 89 -3.76 10.16 -23.05
N ASP A 90 -3.33 9.18 -22.25
CA ASP A 90 -2.75 9.48 -20.95
C ASP A 90 -1.37 10.14 -21.08
N GLN A 91 -1.12 11.13 -20.21
CA GLN A 91 0.24 11.59 -19.92
C GLN A 91 1.06 10.52 -19.16
N TYR A 92 0.39 9.48 -18.63
CA TYR A 92 0.92 8.51 -17.69
C TYR A 92 1.06 7.12 -18.34
N THR A 93 2.27 6.57 -18.34
CA THR A 93 2.53 5.20 -18.79
C THR A 93 2.67 4.27 -17.59
N CYS A 94 2.17 3.05 -17.69
CA CYS A 94 2.40 2.03 -16.66
C CYS A 94 3.89 1.67 -16.62
N SER A 95 4.56 1.93 -15.49
CA SER A 95 5.99 1.64 -15.29
C SER A 95 6.26 0.14 -15.12
N LEU A 96 5.25 -0.62 -14.70
CA LEU A 96 5.36 -2.04 -14.38
C LEU A 96 5.08 -2.98 -15.58
N PHE A 97 4.41 -2.48 -16.62
CA PHE A 97 4.05 -3.29 -17.78
C PHE A 97 3.73 -2.40 -18.98
N ASP A 98 4.45 -2.61 -20.10
CA ASP A 98 4.25 -1.83 -21.32
C ASP A 98 3.04 -2.34 -22.12
N LYS A 99 1.98 -1.51 -22.16
CA LYS A 99 0.72 -1.79 -22.87
C LYS A 99 0.62 -1.09 -24.22
N LYS A 100 1.62 -0.29 -24.65
CA LYS A 100 1.53 0.60 -25.82
C LYS A 100 1.20 -0.10 -27.14
N HIS A 101 1.49 -1.40 -27.24
CA HIS A 101 1.34 -2.19 -28.46
C HIS A 101 0.31 -3.33 -28.34
N ILE A 102 -0.45 -3.36 -27.25
CA ILE A 102 -1.46 -4.39 -27.02
C ILE A 102 -2.80 -3.79 -27.43
N ASP A 103 -3.46 -4.41 -28.41
CA ASP A 103 -4.86 -4.14 -28.69
C ASP A 103 -5.69 -4.92 -27.67
N TYR A 104 -6.12 -4.26 -26.59
CA TYR A 104 -6.98 -4.85 -25.58
C TYR A 104 -8.41 -4.34 -25.73
N ASP A 105 -9.36 -5.26 -25.76
CA ASP A 105 -10.74 -4.97 -25.41
C ASP A 105 -10.87 -5.23 -23.90
N LEU A 106 -10.72 -4.18 -23.11
CA LEU A 106 -10.91 -4.26 -21.66
C LEU A 106 -12.41 -4.32 -21.41
N ASP A 107 -12.95 -5.54 -21.25
CA ASP A 107 -14.35 -5.77 -20.86
C ASP A 107 -14.60 -5.52 -19.36
N ASN A 108 -13.99 -4.44 -18.85
CA ASN A 108 -14.11 -4.03 -17.47
C ASN A 108 -15.43 -3.31 -17.26
N LEU A 109 -16.27 -3.87 -16.40
CA LEU A 109 -17.49 -3.21 -15.95
C LEU A 109 -17.19 -2.37 -14.71
N LYS A 110 -17.42 -1.06 -14.81
CA LYS A 110 -17.25 -0.08 -13.73
C LYS A 110 -18.60 0.42 -13.22
N GLY A 111 -18.97 0.03 -12.00
CA GLY A 111 -20.14 0.55 -11.28
C GLY A 111 -19.85 1.84 -10.50
N GLN A 112 -20.80 2.25 -9.66
CA GLN A 112 -20.73 3.48 -8.86
C GLN A 112 -19.54 3.55 -7.88
N ASN A 113 -19.00 2.42 -7.43
CA ASN A 113 -17.83 2.40 -6.55
C ASN A 113 -16.60 3.05 -7.19
N PHE A 114 -16.51 3.05 -8.52
CA PHE A 114 -15.45 3.75 -9.24
C PHE A 114 -15.57 5.27 -9.18
N ASN A 115 -16.66 5.81 -8.63
CA ASN A 115 -16.88 7.23 -8.34
C ASN A 115 -16.79 7.54 -6.82
N GLY A 116 -16.40 6.57 -5.99
CA GLY A 116 -16.40 6.73 -4.52
C GLY A 116 -17.79 6.67 -3.90
N GLU A 117 -18.79 6.21 -4.67
CA GLU A 117 -20.16 6.04 -4.21
C GLU A 117 -20.39 4.58 -3.82
N PHE A 118 -20.88 4.36 -2.60
CA PHE A 118 -21.10 3.03 -2.04
C PHE A 118 -22.47 2.95 -1.38
N CYS A 119 -22.98 1.72 -1.24
CA CYS A 119 -24.32 1.43 -0.77
C CYS A 119 -25.41 2.06 -1.66
N PHE A 120 -26.67 1.80 -1.36
CA PHE A 120 -27.81 2.51 -1.97
C PHE A 120 -28.14 3.81 -1.23
N CYS A 121 -27.60 4.01 -0.02
CA CYS A 121 -27.93 5.18 0.81
C CYS A 121 -27.23 6.47 0.37
N ASN A 122 -26.31 6.41 -0.61
CA ASN A 122 -25.57 7.54 -1.15
C ASN A 122 -24.97 8.46 -0.07
N ASN A 123 -24.44 7.87 1.00
CA ASN A 123 -23.79 8.60 2.10
C ASN A 123 -24.68 9.64 2.80
N GLU A 124 -26.02 9.47 2.80
CA GLU A 124 -26.92 10.31 3.60
C GLU A 124 -26.73 10.09 5.12
N THR A 125 -26.17 8.94 5.51
CA THR A 125 -25.86 8.57 6.91
C THR A 125 -24.57 7.73 6.99
N PRO A 126 -23.39 8.29 6.68
CA PRO A 126 -22.14 7.58 6.92
C PRO A 126 -21.82 7.69 8.41
N VAL A 127 -21.77 6.55 9.10
CA VAL A 127 -21.09 6.47 10.40
C VAL A 127 -19.65 6.15 10.07
N ASP A 128 -18.69 6.96 10.54
CA ASP A 128 -17.27 6.90 10.16
C ASP A 128 -16.60 5.51 10.34
N ASP A 129 -17.27 4.57 11.05
CA ASP A 129 -16.81 3.21 11.31
C ASP A 129 -17.82 2.11 10.90
N ASP A 130 -18.82 2.40 10.05
CA ASP A 130 -19.76 1.37 9.64
C ASP A 130 -19.09 0.31 8.76
N LYS A 131 -19.26 -0.95 9.14
CA LYS A 131 -18.72 -2.06 8.35
C LYS A 131 -19.54 -2.20 7.07
N MET A 132 -18.85 -2.62 6.02
CA MET A 132 -19.48 -2.84 4.72
C MET A 132 -19.30 -4.28 4.28
N ILE A 133 -20.24 -4.75 3.46
CA ILE A 133 -20.16 -6.03 2.78
C ILE A 133 -20.36 -5.86 1.28
N GLN A 134 -19.57 -6.59 0.51
CA GLN A 134 -19.63 -6.59 -0.94
C GLN A 134 -20.62 -7.65 -1.45
N CYS A 135 -21.40 -7.31 -2.49
CA CYS A 135 -22.25 -8.30 -3.15
C CYS A 135 -21.40 -9.31 -3.94
N THR A 136 -21.48 -10.58 -3.55
CA THR A 136 -20.68 -11.67 -4.11
C THR A 136 -21.09 -12.04 -5.54
N LEU A 137 -22.37 -11.88 -5.92
CA LEU A 137 -22.84 -12.17 -7.28
C LEU A 137 -22.49 -11.04 -8.24
N GLY A 138 -22.85 -9.80 -7.90
CA GLY A 138 -22.42 -8.60 -8.63
C GLY A 138 -22.93 -8.45 -10.08
N HIS A 139 -23.73 -9.36 -10.62
CA HIS A 139 -24.15 -9.31 -12.04
C HIS A 139 -25.06 -8.14 -12.38
N SER A 140 -25.87 -7.66 -11.43
CA SER A 140 -26.71 -6.46 -11.62
C SER A 140 -26.08 -5.20 -11.00
N CYS A 141 -25.47 -5.33 -9.82
CA CYS A 141 -24.94 -4.19 -9.07
C CYS A 141 -23.45 -3.90 -9.31
N ASN A 142 -22.77 -4.68 -10.14
CA ASN A 142 -21.32 -4.60 -10.35
C ASN A 142 -20.50 -4.77 -9.04
N GLU A 143 -20.82 -5.80 -8.25
CA GLU A 143 -20.15 -6.11 -6.98
C GLU A 143 -20.11 -4.92 -6.00
N ASN A 144 -21.22 -4.18 -5.93
CA ASN A 144 -21.36 -3.01 -5.06
C ASN A 144 -21.16 -3.37 -3.58
N TRP A 145 -20.66 -2.41 -2.80
CA TRP A 145 -20.60 -2.47 -1.35
C TRP A 145 -21.85 -1.91 -0.70
N PHE A 146 -22.20 -2.47 0.47
CA PHE A 146 -23.39 -2.10 1.24
C PHE A 146 -23.02 -1.98 2.71
N HIS A 147 -23.45 -0.89 3.33
CA HIS A 147 -23.36 -0.67 4.77
C HIS A 147 -24.15 -1.76 5.51
N LEU A 148 -23.56 -2.39 6.53
CA LEU A 148 -24.26 -3.39 7.34
C LEU A 148 -25.46 -2.77 8.08
N SER A 149 -25.32 -1.52 8.56
CA SER A 149 -26.42 -0.78 9.17
C SER A 149 -27.62 -0.58 8.22
N CYS A 150 -27.35 -0.39 6.92
CA CYS A 150 -28.37 -0.20 5.89
C CYS A 150 -29.13 -1.51 5.58
N LEU A 151 -28.54 -2.68 5.87
CA LEU A 151 -29.20 -3.97 5.71
C LEU A 151 -30.18 -4.29 6.85
N LYS A 152 -30.19 -3.49 7.92
CA LYS A 152 -31.10 -3.62 9.08
C LYS A 152 -31.07 -5.02 9.71
N LEU A 153 -29.87 -5.60 9.84
CA LEU A 153 -29.65 -6.95 10.37
C LEU A 153 -30.23 -7.14 11.78
N ASP A 154 -30.11 -6.11 12.62
CA ASP A 154 -30.61 -6.10 14.01
C ASP A 154 -32.11 -6.37 14.11
N ASN A 155 -32.91 -5.93 13.13
CA ASN A 155 -34.35 -6.16 13.12
C ASN A 155 -34.71 -7.65 13.02
N GLN A 156 -33.77 -8.48 12.55
CA GLN A 156 -33.91 -9.92 12.44
C GLN A 156 -33.05 -10.69 13.46
N GLY A 157 -32.36 -9.98 14.36
CA GLY A 157 -31.45 -10.57 15.33
C GLY A 157 -30.24 -11.28 14.71
N ILE A 158 -29.83 -10.86 13.50
CA ILE A 158 -28.69 -11.41 12.77
C ILE A 158 -27.44 -10.61 13.16
N VAL A 159 -26.38 -11.31 13.56
CA VAL A 159 -25.07 -10.70 13.83
C VAL A 159 -24.09 -11.00 12.69
N GLU A 160 -22.98 -10.27 12.65
CA GLU A 160 -21.98 -10.40 11.57
C GLU A 160 -21.42 -11.82 11.43
N ASP A 161 -21.23 -12.53 12.55
CA ASP A 161 -20.70 -13.90 12.55
C ASP A 161 -21.68 -14.95 11.99
N ASP A 162 -22.95 -14.58 11.73
CA ASP A 162 -23.96 -15.50 11.22
C ASP A 162 -23.80 -15.79 9.72
N PHE A 163 -23.05 -14.98 8.97
CA PHE A 163 -22.90 -15.08 7.52
C PHE A 163 -21.47 -14.80 7.06
N GLU A 164 -21.12 -15.30 5.87
CA GLU A 164 -19.81 -15.07 5.23
C GLU A 164 -19.94 -14.19 3.98
N GLU A 165 -21.06 -14.27 3.26
CA GLU A 165 -21.24 -13.60 1.97
C GLU A 165 -22.63 -12.99 1.83
N PHE A 166 -22.79 -12.07 0.88
CA PHE A 166 -24.03 -11.33 0.66
C PHE A 166 -24.40 -11.26 -0.83
N ILE A 167 -25.69 -11.36 -1.13
CA ILE A 167 -26.27 -11.11 -2.45
C ILE A 167 -27.31 -9.99 -2.29
N CYS A 168 -27.09 -8.87 -2.96
CA CYS A 168 -27.99 -7.72 -2.90
C CYS A 168 -29.33 -7.98 -3.58
N GLY A 169 -30.33 -7.15 -3.25
CA GLY A 169 -31.68 -7.25 -3.79
C GLY A 169 -31.76 -7.26 -5.31
N ASP A 170 -30.99 -6.42 -6.00
CA ASP A 170 -30.99 -6.38 -7.46
C ASP A 170 -30.44 -7.66 -8.11
N CYS A 171 -29.45 -8.30 -7.46
CA CYS A 171 -28.89 -9.56 -7.93
C CYS A 171 -29.81 -10.74 -7.65
N VAL A 172 -30.54 -10.73 -6.53
CA VAL A 172 -31.58 -11.73 -6.24
C VAL A 172 -32.74 -11.58 -7.22
N ASP A 173 -33.20 -10.36 -7.47
CA ASP A 173 -34.29 -10.04 -8.38
C ASP A 173 -33.96 -10.42 -9.84
N LEU A 174 -32.74 -10.16 -10.29
CA LEU A 174 -32.25 -10.58 -11.62
C LEU A 174 -32.38 -12.09 -11.84
N TYR A 175 -32.26 -12.90 -10.79
CA TYR A 175 -32.36 -14.35 -10.83
C TYR A 175 -33.50 -14.88 -9.96
N LYS A 176 -34.59 -14.13 -9.84
CA LYS A 176 -35.72 -14.46 -8.96
C LYS A 176 -36.22 -15.89 -9.17
N ASP A 177 -36.48 -16.27 -10.42
CA ASP A 177 -36.96 -17.62 -10.77
C ASP A 177 -36.00 -18.74 -10.34
N VAL A 178 -34.69 -18.45 -10.33
CA VAL A 178 -33.66 -19.40 -9.88
C VAL A 178 -33.71 -19.54 -8.36
N PHE A 179 -33.70 -18.44 -7.63
CA PHE A 179 -33.73 -18.47 -6.17
C PHE A 179 -35.05 -19.04 -5.63
N ASP A 180 -36.20 -18.67 -6.22
CA ASP A 180 -37.51 -19.24 -5.88
C ASP A 180 -37.48 -20.76 -6.03
N LYS A 181 -36.97 -21.26 -7.14
CA LYS A 181 -36.84 -22.70 -7.38
C LYS A 181 -35.91 -23.39 -6.38
N ILE A 182 -34.83 -22.73 -5.96
CA ILE A 182 -33.94 -23.25 -4.91
C ILE A 182 -34.70 -23.33 -3.58
N PHE A 183 -35.43 -22.29 -3.19
CA PHE A 183 -36.21 -22.28 -1.96
C PHE A 183 -37.37 -23.27 -1.98
N GLU A 184 -37.99 -23.53 -3.13
CA GLU A 184 -39.05 -24.55 -3.26
C GLU A 184 -38.50 -25.98 -3.20
N LYS A 185 -37.48 -26.29 -4.01
CA LYS A 185 -36.97 -27.67 -4.17
C LYS A 185 -35.99 -28.09 -3.08
N TYR A 186 -35.22 -27.15 -2.54
CA TYR A 186 -34.16 -27.39 -1.55
C TYR A 186 -34.41 -26.68 -0.21
N SER A 187 -35.69 -26.47 0.12
CA SER A 187 -36.17 -25.67 1.25
C SER A 187 -35.46 -25.94 2.58
N GLU A 188 -35.28 -27.20 2.97
CA GLU A 188 -34.69 -27.56 4.26
C GLU A 188 -33.22 -27.14 4.39
N MET A 189 -32.42 -27.35 3.33
CA MET A 189 -31.02 -26.89 3.31
C MET A 189 -30.93 -25.39 3.10
N ALA A 190 -31.80 -24.82 2.27
CA ALA A 190 -31.84 -23.38 2.01
C ALA A 190 -32.10 -22.59 3.30
N LYS A 191 -33.06 -23.00 4.14
CA LYS A 191 -33.33 -22.37 5.46
C LYS A 191 -32.13 -22.41 6.41
N LEU A 192 -31.27 -23.43 6.29
CA LEU A 192 -30.10 -23.59 7.14
C LEU A 192 -28.91 -22.74 6.70
N LEU A 193 -28.82 -22.41 5.40
CA LEU A 193 -27.62 -21.81 4.81
C LEU A 193 -27.84 -20.45 4.16
N LEU A 194 -29.09 -20.06 3.90
CA LEU A 194 -29.47 -18.79 3.28
C LEU A 194 -30.41 -18.03 4.23
N LEU A 195 -30.01 -16.84 4.65
CA LEU A 195 -30.86 -15.93 5.42
C LEU A 195 -31.48 -14.90 4.47
N GLN A 196 -32.80 -14.81 4.45
CA GLN A 196 -33.52 -13.84 3.61
C GLN A 196 -33.71 -12.52 4.36
N LEU A 197 -33.29 -11.43 3.72
CA LEU A 197 -33.48 -10.07 4.20
C LEU A 197 -34.43 -9.33 3.28
N ILE A 198 -35.08 -8.28 3.81
CA ILE A 198 -35.76 -7.29 2.99
C ILE A 198 -34.99 -5.98 3.16
N THR A 199 -34.29 -5.57 2.11
CA THR A 199 -33.62 -4.27 2.09
C THR A 199 -34.64 -3.21 1.73
N SER A 200 -34.74 -2.15 2.54
CA SER A 200 -35.72 -1.07 2.36
C SER A 200 -35.01 0.28 2.33
N GLN A 201 -35.33 1.14 1.37
CA GLN A 201 -34.92 2.54 1.35
C GLN A 201 -36.13 3.45 1.09
N SER A 202 -36.09 4.67 1.63
CA SER A 202 -37.03 5.74 1.26
C SER A 202 -37.00 5.97 -0.25
N GLY A 203 -38.12 5.70 -0.93
CA GLY A 203 -38.25 5.90 -2.38
C GLY A 203 -37.76 4.74 -3.26
N TYR A 204 -37.35 3.61 -2.68
CA TYR A 204 -36.93 2.40 -3.40
C TYR A 204 -37.83 1.21 -3.04
N GLU A 205 -38.13 0.37 -4.02
CA GLU A 205 -38.91 -0.85 -3.80
C GLU A 205 -38.15 -1.82 -2.88
N SER A 206 -38.86 -2.39 -1.91
CA SER A 206 -38.26 -3.36 -0.99
C SER A 206 -37.95 -4.65 -1.73
N LYS A 207 -36.66 -4.97 -1.87
CA LYS A 207 -36.19 -6.17 -2.58
C LYS A 207 -35.66 -7.23 -1.62
N PRO A 208 -35.89 -8.53 -1.90
CA PRO A 208 -35.33 -9.62 -1.11
C PRO A 208 -33.82 -9.70 -1.36
N ALA A 209 -33.01 -9.69 -0.30
CA ALA A 209 -31.58 -9.92 -0.35
C ALA A 209 -31.23 -11.22 0.40
N LEU A 210 -30.03 -11.76 0.17
CA LEU A 210 -29.59 -13.01 0.79
C LEU A 210 -28.27 -12.82 1.51
N LEU A 211 -28.19 -13.32 2.74
CA LEU A 211 -26.92 -13.61 3.39
C LEU A 211 -26.63 -15.11 3.30
N LEU A 212 -25.40 -15.46 2.99
CA LEU A 212 -24.96 -16.84 2.81
C LEU A 212 -24.11 -17.23 4.02
N LYS A 213 -24.51 -18.32 4.69
CA LYS A 213 -23.80 -18.84 5.86
C LYS A 213 -22.54 -19.60 5.47
N LYS A 214 -21.73 -19.90 6.47
CA LYS A 214 -20.57 -20.79 6.31
C LYS A 214 -20.93 -22.06 5.55
N THR A 215 -20.06 -22.45 4.62
CA THR A 215 -20.24 -23.61 3.72
C THR A 215 -21.33 -23.49 2.65
N TYR A 216 -21.88 -22.29 2.38
CA TYR A 216 -22.86 -22.07 1.31
C TYR A 216 -22.44 -22.67 -0.03
N SER A 217 -21.14 -22.61 -0.36
CA SER A 217 -20.60 -23.12 -1.63
C SER A 217 -20.80 -24.62 -1.80
N LYS A 218 -20.68 -25.40 -0.70
CA LYS A 218 -20.97 -26.83 -0.71
C LYS A 218 -22.43 -27.12 -0.98
N PHE A 219 -23.34 -26.25 -0.53
CA PHE A 219 -24.76 -26.37 -0.82
C PHE A 219 -25.09 -26.10 -2.29
N PHE A 220 -24.54 -25.03 -2.87
CA PHE A 220 -24.72 -24.79 -4.31
C PHE A 220 -24.05 -25.87 -5.18
N GLN A 221 -22.90 -26.40 -4.76
CA GLN A 221 -22.27 -27.56 -5.41
C GLN A 221 -23.15 -28.82 -5.34
N TYR A 222 -23.80 -29.06 -4.19
CA TYR A 222 -24.77 -30.15 -4.05
C TYR A 222 -25.94 -29.99 -5.03
N ILE A 223 -26.53 -28.80 -5.12
CA ILE A 223 -27.63 -28.51 -6.06
C ILE A 223 -27.15 -28.77 -7.49
N LEU A 224 -25.98 -28.25 -7.89
CA LEU A 224 -25.44 -28.45 -9.24
C LEU A 224 -25.30 -29.95 -9.58
N ASN A 225 -24.83 -30.76 -8.64
CA ASN A 225 -24.69 -32.20 -8.83
C ASN A 225 -26.05 -32.91 -8.96
N ALA A 226 -27.02 -32.55 -8.11
CA ALA A 226 -28.37 -33.11 -8.14
C ALA A 226 -29.11 -32.75 -9.45
N GLU A 227 -29.06 -31.48 -9.87
CA GLU A 227 -29.73 -31.00 -11.08
C GLU A 227 -29.08 -31.51 -12.37
N THR A 228 -27.80 -31.86 -12.31
CA THR A 228 -27.11 -32.51 -13.43
C THR A 228 -27.69 -33.90 -13.73
N GLN A 229 -28.20 -34.59 -12.71
CA GLN A 229 -28.84 -35.90 -12.86
C GLN A 229 -30.31 -35.79 -13.29
N ASP A 230 -31.02 -34.76 -12.82
CA ASP A 230 -32.47 -34.55 -13.02
C ASP A 230 -32.83 -33.77 -14.30
N GLN A 231 -31.84 -33.47 -15.15
CA GLN A 231 -31.97 -32.71 -16.41
C GLN A 231 -32.67 -31.34 -16.30
N SER A 232 -32.72 -30.69 -15.13
CA SER A 232 -33.25 -29.32 -15.07
C SER A 232 -32.26 -28.33 -15.71
N PRO A 233 -32.60 -27.66 -16.82
CA PRO A 233 -31.64 -26.82 -17.51
C PRO A 233 -31.36 -25.51 -16.75
N LEU A 234 -32.33 -24.99 -15.99
CA LEU A 234 -32.24 -23.68 -15.36
C LEU A 234 -31.16 -23.63 -14.27
N LEU A 235 -31.32 -24.43 -13.21
CA LEU A 235 -30.38 -24.44 -12.07
C LEU A 235 -28.99 -24.95 -12.47
N LYS A 236 -28.93 -25.96 -13.36
CA LYS A 236 -27.67 -26.47 -13.90
C LYS A 236 -26.91 -25.40 -14.70
N THR A 237 -27.60 -24.66 -15.56
CA THR A 237 -26.95 -23.59 -16.35
C THR A 237 -26.52 -22.44 -15.46
N PHE A 238 -27.38 -22.04 -14.53
CA PHE A 238 -27.05 -20.96 -13.61
C PHE A 238 -25.84 -21.32 -12.74
N LEU A 239 -25.90 -22.39 -11.96
CA LEU A 239 -24.83 -22.77 -11.04
C LEU A 239 -23.58 -23.31 -11.74
N GLY A 240 -23.73 -23.94 -12.91
CA GLY A 240 -22.61 -24.55 -13.64
C GLY A 240 -21.91 -23.63 -14.64
N LYS A 241 -22.49 -22.47 -14.96
CA LYS A 241 -21.91 -21.54 -15.95
C LYS A 241 -22.00 -20.08 -15.55
N ILE A 242 -23.17 -19.62 -15.13
CA ILE A 242 -23.42 -18.19 -14.89
C ILE A 242 -22.81 -17.76 -13.56
N ALA A 243 -23.15 -18.47 -12.48
CA ALA A 243 -22.78 -18.12 -11.11
C ALA A 243 -21.77 -19.09 -10.48
N TYR A 244 -21.06 -19.88 -11.31
CA TYR A 244 -20.18 -20.93 -10.82
C TYR A 244 -19.05 -20.37 -9.94
N HIS A 245 -18.40 -19.29 -10.40
CA HIS A 245 -17.33 -18.63 -9.67
C HIS A 245 -17.80 -17.59 -8.65
N ASP A 246 -19.10 -17.50 -8.41
CA ASP A 246 -19.70 -16.66 -7.38
C ASP A 246 -20.19 -17.52 -6.21
N LEU A 247 -20.89 -18.61 -6.54
CA LEU A 247 -21.64 -19.41 -5.57
C LEU A 247 -21.12 -20.83 -5.37
N VAL A 248 -20.49 -21.46 -6.37
CA VAL A 248 -20.13 -22.89 -6.30
C VAL A 248 -18.65 -23.08 -5.99
N SER A 249 -17.79 -22.42 -6.75
CA SER A 249 -16.34 -22.44 -6.59
C SER A 249 -15.81 -21.01 -6.72
N PRO A 250 -16.03 -20.17 -5.68
CA PRO A 250 -15.60 -18.78 -5.69
C PRO A 250 -14.12 -18.63 -6.05
N TYR A 251 -13.78 -17.57 -6.80
CA TYR A 251 -12.38 -17.24 -7.02
C TYR A 251 -11.69 -16.90 -5.69
N GLU A 252 -10.49 -17.44 -5.51
CA GLU A 252 -9.61 -17.00 -4.43
C GLU A 252 -9.21 -15.54 -4.63
N PHE A 253 -9.08 -14.81 -3.52
CA PHE A 253 -8.55 -13.47 -3.54
C PHE A 253 -7.09 -13.50 -3.95
N TYR A 254 -6.77 -12.84 -5.05
CA TYR A 254 -5.40 -12.62 -5.45
C TYR A 254 -4.75 -11.58 -4.53
N GLU A 255 -3.76 -12.04 -3.79
CA GLU A 255 -2.81 -11.21 -3.05
C GLU A 255 -1.47 -11.25 -3.80
N PRO A 256 -0.83 -10.10 -4.07
CA PRO A 256 0.53 -10.11 -4.61
C PRO A 256 1.47 -10.85 -3.64
N PRO A 257 2.64 -11.33 -4.13
CA PRO A 257 3.61 -12.00 -3.26
C PRO A 257 3.96 -11.12 -2.06
N ARG A 258 3.96 -11.70 -0.86
CA ARG A 258 4.37 -10.96 0.34
C ARG A 258 5.84 -10.58 0.27
N GLU A 259 6.16 -9.40 0.77
CA GLU A 259 7.54 -9.04 1.05
C GLU A 259 7.99 -9.74 2.34
N GLU A 260 9.22 -10.23 2.37
CA GLU A 260 9.81 -10.71 3.61
C GLU A 260 10.39 -9.51 4.34
N PHE A 261 9.91 -9.25 5.56
CA PHE A 261 10.54 -8.22 6.39
C PHE A 261 11.96 -8.66 6.74
N GLN A 262 12.94 -8.01 6.11
CA GLN A 262 14.33 -8.16 6.47
C GLN A 262 14.70 -6.96 7.33
N SER A 263 14.87 -7.20 8.63
CA SER A 263 15.41 -6.16 9.50
C SER A 263 16.76 -5.73 8.96
N ARG A 264 16.91 -4.42 8.78
CA ARG A 264 18.20 -3.79 8.47
C ARG A 264 19.14 -3.85 9.68
N ILE A 265 18.61 -4.17 10.86
CA ILE A 265 19.33 -4.32 12.11
C ILE A 265 19.44 -5.81 12.45
N LYS A 266 20.59 -6.41 12.14
CA LYS A 266 20.91 -7.76 12.62
C LYS A 266 21.35 -7.68 14.08
N VAL A 267 20.40 -7.58 15.02
CA VAL A 267 20.71 -7.75 16.44
C VAL A 267 20.77 -9.24 16.72
N ASP A 268 21.96 -9.81 16.85
CA ASP A 268 22.08 -11.15 17.42
C ASP A 268 21.70 -11.11 18.91
N SER A 269 21.22 -12.24 19.43
CA SER A 269 20.56 -12.46 20.74
C SER A 269 21.36 -12.09 21.99
N THR A 270 22.44 -11.33 21.86
CA THR A 270 23.34 -10.88 22.94
C THR A 270 23.61 -9.38 22.98
N ASN A 271 22.86 -8.55 22.24
CA ASN A 271 23.14 -7.10 22.11
C ASN A 271 24.60 -6.82 21.69
N TYR A 272 25.14 -7.65 20.81
CA TYR A 272 26.45 -7.44 20.20
C TYR A 272 26.26 -7.17 18.71
N VAL A 273 26.67 -5.99 18.25
CA VAL A 273 26.81 -5.69 16.82
C VAL A 273 27.97 -6.53 16.30
N ALA A 274 27.67 -7.74 15.82
CA ALA A 274 28.64 -8.63 15.22
C ALA A 274 28.86 -8.24 13.75
N ASP A 275 29.53 -7.11 13.53
CA ASP A 275 30.49 -6.88 12.44
C ASP A 275 30.80 -5.39 12.35
N GLU A 276 32.04 -5.00 12.67
CA GLU A 276 32.60 -3.66 12.42
C GLU A 276 32.49 -3.26 10.92
N ASP A 277 32.27 -4.23 10.02
CA ASP A 277 32.18 -4.04 8.57
C ASP A 277 30.80 -3.58 8.06
N VAL A 278 29.72 -3.71 8.85
CA VAL A 278 28.37 -3.25 8.44
C VAL A 278 28.17 -1.77 8.74
N TYR A 279 28.71 -1.31 9.86
CA TYR A 279 28.75 0.12 10.21
C TYR A 279 29.57 0.90 9.18
N SER A 280 30.73 0.37 8.78
CA SER A 280 31.63 1.04 7.83
C SER A 280 31.05 1.13 6.42
N LYS A 281 30.32 0.11 5.94
CA LYS A 281 29.70 0.14 4.60
C LYS A 281 28.52 1.10 4.52
N ASN A 282 27.65 1.10 5.52
CA ASN A 282 26.50 2.02 5.55
C ASN A 282 26.95 3.47 5.79
N GLU A 283 27.99 3.70 6.62
CA GLU A 283 28.65 5.00 6.70
C GLU A 283 29.23 5.42 5.36
N THR A 284 29.93 4.55 4.64
CA THR A 284 30.56 4.91 3.35
C THR A 284 29.52 5.33 2.31
N GLU A 285 28.36 4.70 2.29
CA GLU A 285 27.28 5.01 1.34
C GLU A 285 26.55 6.33 1.68
N ILE A 286 26.26 6.55 2.97
CA ILE A 286 25.70 7.81 3.48
C ILE A 286 26.72 8.95 3.31
N MET A 287 28.02 8.67 3.50
CA MET A 287 29.12 9.61 3.28
C MET A 287 29.31 9.93 1.79
N ARG A 288 29.13 8.97 0.88
CA ARG A 288 29.18 9.21 -0.57
C ARG A 288 28.07 10.16 -0.99
N LEU A 289 26.84 9.92 -0.53
CA LEU A 289 25.69 10.77 -0.79
C LEU A 289 25.90 12.19 -0.25
N ALA A 290 26.43 12.34 0.97
CA ALA A 290 26.69 13.66 1.55
C ALA A 290 27.78 14.46 0.81
N VAL A 291 28.81 13.80 0.27
CA VAL A 291 29.89 14.44 -0.50
C VAL A 291 29.44 14.78 -1.93
N GLU A 292 28.73 13.86 -2.60
CA GLU A 292 28.21 14.05 -3.96
C GLU A 292 27.13 15.14 -4.01
N GLU A 293 26.28 15.24 -2.98
CA GLU A 293 25.13 16.14 -2.97
C GLU A 293 25.46 17.56 -2.45
N LYS A 294 26.51 17.73 -1.62
CA LYS A 294 26.82 19.03 -0.96
C LYS A 294 28.18 19.66 -1.26
N GLN A 295 29.00 19.08 -2.17
CA GLN A 295 30.30 19.64 -2.60
C GLN A 295 31.20 20.11 -1.43
N LEU A 296 31.29 19.34 -0.36
CA LEU A 296 32.11 19.70 0.80
C LEU A 296 33.59 19.40 0.54
N ASP A 297 34.45 20.32 0.98
CA ASP A 297 35.91 20.21 0.93
C ASP A 297 36.38 19.00 1.77
N VAL A 298 36.88 17.98 1.06
CA VAL A 298 37.26 16.67 1.61
C VAL A 298 38.35 16.78 2.68
N GLU A 299 39.25 17.77 2.58
CA GLU A 299 40.32 17.96 3.56
C GLU A 299 39.78 18.50 4.89
N LYS A 300 38.87 19.47 4.83
CA LYS A 300 38.19 20.02 6.02
C LYS A 300 37.31 18.98 6.71
N PHE A 301 36.69 18.10 5.91
CA PHE A 301 35.87 17.00 6.42
C PHE A 301 36.71 15.94 7.14
N ASN A 302 37.86 15.54 6.56
CA ASN A 302 38.76 14.58 7.21
C ASN A 302 39.33 15.13 8.52
N ALA A 303 39.70 16.42 8.56
CA ALA A 303 40.15 17.08 9.78
C ALA A 303 39.05 17.11 10.87
N PHE A 304 37.80 17.35 10.49
CA PHE A 304 36.65 17.30 11.39
C PHE A 304 36.44 15.89 11.96
N ARG A 305 36.45 14.87 11.09
CA ARG A 305 36.29 13.45 11.47
C ARG A 305 37.36 13.01 12.47
N ASP A 306 38.63 13.30 12.16
CA ASP A 306 39.75 12.87 13.00
C ASP A 306 39.79 13.63 14.34
N GLY A 307 39.40 14.92 14.31
CA GLY A 307 39.21 15.73 15.52
C GLY A 307 38.09 15.19 16.41
N LEU A 308 36.95 14.82 15.83
CA LEU A 308 35.80 14.25 16.56
C LEU A 308 36.15 12.88 17.16
N LYS A 309 36.84 12.03 16.38
CA LYS A 309 37.31 10.72 16.84
C LYS A 309 38.28 10.86 18.02
N SER A 310 39.23 11.78 17.93
CA SER A 310 40.18 12.06 19.01
C SER A 310 39.49 12.57 20.27
N PHE A 311 38.54 13.50 20.12
CA PHE A 311 37.75 14.06 21.20
C PHE A 311 36.97 12.98 21.95
N LEU A 312 36.19 12.16 21.24
CA LEU A 312 35.36 11.11 21.82
C LEU A 312 36.19 9.96 22.43
N THR A 313 37.37 9.68 21.87
CA THR A 313 38.29 8.66 22.42
C THR A 313 38.77 9.02 23.83
N GLY A 314 38.84 10.31 24.17
CA GLY A 314 39.17 10.77 25.53
C GLY A 314 38.13 10.31 26.56
N PHE A 315 36.85 10.54 26.26
CA PHE A 315 35.73 10.16 27.13
C PHE A 315 35.56 8.64 27.23
N ALA A 316 35.77 7.93 26.12
CA ALA A 316 35.73 6.47 26.10
C ALA A 316 36.80 5.84 27.02
N LYS A 317 38.00 6.45 27.09
CA LYS A 317 39.09 5.99 27.98
C LYS A 317 38.84 6.32 29.44
N SER A 318 38.22 7.45 29.75
CA SER A 318 37.90 7.86 31.13
C SER A 318 36.57 7.30 31.65
N LYS A 319 35.75 6.71 30.78
CA LYS A 319 34.36 6.27 31.04
C LYS A 319 33.44 7.42 31.46
N ASP A 320 33.73 8.63 30.99
CA ASP A 320 32.91 9.81 31.26
C ASP A 320 31.76 9.92 30.24
N VAL A 321 30.64 10.48 30.71
CA VAL A 321 29.48 10.79 29.86
C VAL A 321 29.69 12.15 29.19
N VAL A 322 29.57 12.20 27.86
CA VAL A 322 29.67 13.44 27.07
C VAL A 322 28.41 14.28 27.30
N LYS A 323 28.57 15.53 27.75
CA LYS A 323 27.46 16.47 27.95
C LYS A 323 27.36 17.46 26.79
N LYS A 324 26.22 18.15 26.70
CA LYS A 324 25.96 19.18 25.68
C LYS A 324 27.03 20.28 25.69
N GLU A 325 27.47 20.68 26.88
CA GLU A 325 28.50 21.70 27.06
C GLU A 325 29.86 21.26 26.47
N ASP A 326 30.17 19.96 26.51
CA ASP A 326 31.42 19.39 25.97
C ASP A 326 31.41 19.42 24.43
N ILE A 327 30.25 19.12 23.82
CA ILE A 327 30.04 19.19 22.37
C ILE A 327 30.11 20.64 21.90
N GLU A 328 29.44 21.56 22.62
CA GLU A 328 29.51 22.99 22.34
C GLU A 328 30.94 23.53 22.46
N LEU A 329 31.71 23.06 23.44
CA LEU A 329 33.12 23.40 23.60
C LEU A 329 33.97 22.88 22.43
N PHE A 330 33.72 21.65 21.96
CA PHE A 330 34.39 21.07 20.80
C PHE A 330 34.15 21.91 19.53
N PHE A 331 32.88 22.21 19.20
CA PHE A 331 32.56 23.02 18.03
C PHE A 331 33.02 24.48 18.16
N LYS A 332 33.03 25.05 19.38
CA LYS A 332 33.59 26.38 19.64
C LYS A 332 35.09 26.39 19.38
N ASN A 333 35.81 25.36 19.85
CA ASN A 333 37.25 25.19 19.61
C ASN A 333 37.56 25.01 18.12
N LEU A 334 36.74 24.23 17.42
CA LEU A 334 36.87 23.98 15.97
C LEU A 334 36.59 25.24 15.13
N LYS A 335 35.64 26.09 15.56
CA LYS A 335 35.40 27.41 14.95
C LYS A 335 36.56 28.39 15.23
N SER A 336 37.09 28.43 16.45
CA SER A 336 38.23 29.30 16.78
C SER A 336 39.52 28.90 16.07
N GLN A 337 39.74 27.61 15.80
CA GLN A 337 40.86 27.14 14.99
C GLN A 337 40.74 27.57 13.53
N ASN A 338 39.53 27.57 12.96
CA ASN A 338 39.27 28.09 11.61
C ASN A 338 39.43 29.61 11.49
N LEU A 339 39.14 30.37 12.56
CA LEU A 339 39.37 31.83 12.63
C LEU A 339 40.86 32.18 12.80
N ALA A 340 41.64 31.38 13.53
CA ALA A 340 43.08 31.60 13.68
C ALA A 340 43.86 31.38 12.37
N SER A 341 43.38 30.46 11.50
CA SER A 341 43.92 30.26 10.16
C SER A 341 43.57 31.37 9.15
N THR A 342 42.56 32.21 9.43
CA THR A 342 42.18 33.34 8.56
C THR A 342 42.80 34.67 8.99
N VAL A 343 43.34 34.79 10.21
CA VAL A 343 43.96 36.02 10.73
C VAL A 343 45.48 36.10 10.45
N ASN A 344 46.11 34.99 10.04
CA ASN A 344 47.54 34.97 9.70
C ASN A 344 47.89 35.46 8.28
N ASP A 345 46.90 35.80 7.45
CA ASP A 345 47.14 36.25 6.06
C ASP A 345 47.04 37.77 5.87
N ASP A 346 46.83 38.56 6.94
CA ASP A 346 46.50 39.99 6.79
C ASP A 346 47.28 40.91 7.76
N LEU A 347 48.62 40.78 7.80
CA LEU A 347 49.53 41.83 8.28
C LEU A 347 50.89 41.76 7.55
N GLY A 348 51.08 42.63 6.56
CA GLY A 348 52.35 42.81 5.86
C GLY A 348 52.29 43.82 4.70
N GLU A 349 51.79 45.02 4.97
CA GLU A 349 51.75 46.15 4.05
C GLU A 349 53.15 46.81 3.87
N PHE A 350 53.42 47.30 2.66
CA PHE A 350 54.47 48.25 2.21
C PHE A 350 55.94 47.79 2.05
N SER A 351 56.42 47.74 0.79
CA SER A 351 57.04 48.89 0.10
C SER A 351 57.61 48.53 -1.30
N ASN A 352 57.17 49.26 -2.33
CA ASN A 352 57.85 49.48 -3.63
C ASN A 352 58.97 50.53 -3.39
N PRO A 353 60.11 50.67 -4.14
CA PRO A 353 60.15 50.86 -5.61
C PRO A 353 61.44 50.44 -6.39
N GLU A 354 61.41 50.63 -7.73
CA GLU A 354 62.55 50.83 -8.67
C GLU A 354 63.52 49.63 -8.90
N SER A 355 64.07 49.32 -10.08
CA SER A 355 64.31 50.01 -11.37
C SER A 355 64.88 49.01 -12.40
N GLU A 356 64.66 49.28 -13.70
CA GLU A 356 65.61 49.14 -14.85
C GLU A 356 66.31 47.79 -15.11
N GLN A 357 66.01 47.09 -16.22
CA GLN A 357 66.62 47.16 -17.58
C GLN A 357 67.66 46.05 -17.84
N GLU A 358 67.90 45.85 -19.14
CA GLU A 358 68.88 44.97 -19.83
C GLU A 358 68.50 43.49 -19.97
N GLU A 359 68.07 43.02 -21.15
CA GLU A 359 68.80 42.77 -22.41
C GLU A 359 69.56 41.44 -22.46
N LEU A 360 69.22 40.64 -23.49
CA LEU A 360 70.09 39.72 -24.28
C LEU A 360 70.69 38.51 -23.50
N GLU A 361 70.84 37.30 -24.03
CA GLU A 361 71.15 36.87 -25.38
C GLU A 361 70.98 35.32 -25.46
N SER A 362 70.69 34.83 -26.68
CA SER A 362 71.05 33.53 -27.32
C SER A 362 71.21 32.24 -26.48
N ASP A 363 70.48 31.18 -26.84
CA ASP A 363 70.77 30.32 -28.01
C ASP A 363 69.51 29.53 -28.45
#